data_AF-A0A925N4U5-F1
#
_entry.id   AF-A0A925N4U5-F1
#
_cell.length_a   1.000
_cell.length_b   1.000
_cell.length_c   1.000
_cell.angle_alpha   90.00
_cell.angle_beta   90.00
_cell.angle_gamma   90.00
#
_symmetry.space_group_name_H-M   'P 1'
#
loop_
_entity.id
_entity.type
_entity.pdbx_description
1 polymer ?
#
loop_
_entity_poly.entity_id
_entity_poly.type
_entity_poly.pdbx_seq_one_letter_code
_entity_poly.pdbx_strand_id
1 'polypeptide(L)'
;MSSPSQASDTPITSRGDLIDYIASGGKPKAAWRIGTEHEKFGFRLDDLRPPTFEGERGIEALLRGLTRFGWQPVDEHGRTIALTRDNASVTLEPAGQFELSGAPLETIHQTCSEVDGHLREVKAVADELGLGFFGMGFQPKWSRDDMPWMPKGRYQIMRDYMPKVGGLGLDMMKRTCTVQ
;
A
#
# COMPACT_ATOMS: atom_id res chain seq x y z
N MET A 1 7.87 3.23 0.59
CA MET A 1 7.16 2.95 1.85
C MET A 1 6.33 4.14 2.27
N SER A 2 5.01 3.96 2.33
CA SER A 2 4.06 5.02 2.67
C SER A 2 3.76 5.14 4.17
N SER A 3 4.55 4.47 5.01
CA SER A 3 4.64 4.67 6.47
C SER A 3 5.47 5.92 6.80
N PRO A 4 5.32 6.53 7.99
CA PRO A 4 6.13 7.69 8.39
C PRO A 4 7.61 7.39 8.21
N SER A 5 8.29 8.27 7.47
CA SER A 5 9.73 8.14 7.21
C SER A 5 10.49 8.21 8.54
N GLN A 6 11.29 7.19 8.84
CA GLN A 6 12.42 7.35 9.75
C GLN A 6 13.48 8.21 9.03
N ALA A 7 13.17 9.50 8.87
CA ALA A 7 14.07 10.42 8.20
C ALA A 7 15.30 10.61 9.07
N SER A 8 16.47 10.52 8.45
CA SER A 8 17.73 10.91 9.07
C SER A 8 17.76 12.43 9.18
N ASP A 9 18.00 12.98 10.37
CA ASP A 9 18.13 14.42 10.62
C ASP A 9 19.42 15.03 10.04
N THR A 10 20.14 14.30 9.18
CA THR A 10 21.38 14.77 8.55
C THR A 10 21.08 15.89 7.57
N PRO A 11 21.55 17.12 7.81
CA PRO A 11 21.29 18.24 6.91
C PRO A 11 21.92 18.00 5.53
N ILE A 12 21.19 18.33 4.47
CA ILE A 12 21.73 18.37 3.10
C ILE A 12 22.52 19.66 2.95
N THR A 13 23.83 19.53 2.73
CA THR A 13 24.77 20.66 2.65
C THR A 13 25.22 20.94 1.21
N SER A 14 25.12 19.96 0.32
CA SER A 14 25.56 20.09 -1.07
C SER A 14 24.74 19.24 -2.05
N ARG A 15 24.87 19.54 -3.35
CA ARG A 15 24.36 18.66 -4.43
C ARG A 15 25.03 17.27 -4.40
N GLY A 16 26.29 17.20 -3.95
CA GLY A 16 27.05 15.96 -3.83
C GLY A 16 26.35 14.97 -2.92
N ASP A 17 25.84 15.44 -1.77
CA ASP A 17 25.14 14.61 -0.77
C ASP A 17 23.95 13.84 -1.39
N LEU A 18 23.21 14.48 -2.32
CA LEU A 18 22.10 13.86 -3.03
C LEU A 18 22.55 12.84 -4.07
N ILE A 19 23.66 13.12 -4.78
CA ILE A 19 24.24 12.21 -5.76
C ILE A 19 24.79 10.98 -5.05
N ASP A 20 25.52 11.17 -3.95
CA ASP A 20 26.14 10.11 -3.18
C ASP A 20 25.10 9.22 -2.51
N TYR A 21 23.98 9.78 -2.02
CA TYR A 21 22.85 9.01 -1.52
C TYR A 21 22.31 8.04 -2.59
N ILE A 22 22.07 8.51 -3.83
CA ILE A 22 21.60 7.65 -4.92
C ILE A 22 22.68 6.61 -5.29
N ALA A 23 23.94 7.04 -5.41
CA ALA A 23 25.06 6.17 -5.77
C ALA A 23 25.30 5.06 -4.73
N SER A 24 25.03 5.32 -3.44
CA SER A 24 25.11 4.33 -2.36
C SER A 24 24.16 3.14 -2.54
N GLY A 25 23.13 3.29 -3.38
CA GLY A 25 22.23 2.20 -3.76
C GLY A 25 22.88 1.12 -4.63
N GLY A 26 24.04 1.41 -5.24
CA GLY A 26 24.79 0.49 -6.10
C GLY A 26 25.21 -0.79 -5.38
N LYS A 27 24.86 -1.94 -5.96
CA LYS A 27 25.14 -3.27 -5.38
C LYS A 27 25.85 -4.16 -6.40
N PRO A 28 26.82 -4.99 -5.96
CA PRO A 28 27.39 -6.02 -6.84
C PRO A 28 26.29 -7.02 -7.24
N LYS A 29 26.47 -7.69 -8.38
CA LYS A 29 25.47 -8.62 -8.94
C LYS A 29 24.99 -9.69 -7.94
N ALA A 30 25.88 -10.20 -7.08
CA ALA A 30 25.54 -11.19 -6.06
C ALA A 30 24.56 -10.67 -4.98
N ALA A 31 24.47 -9.35 -4.80
CA ALA A 31 23.56 -8.68 -3.87
C ALA A 31 22.31 -8.11 -4.55
N TRP A 32 22.10 -8.37 -5.85
CA TRP A 32 20.85 -8.01 -6.52
C TRP A 32 19.70 -8.85 -5.99
N ARG A 33 18.53 -8.22 -5.89
CA ARG A 33 17.31 -8.81 -5.35
C ARG A 33 16.11 -8.35 -6.19
N ILE A 34 14.99 -9.03 -6.04
CA ILE A 34 13.70 -8.75 -6.66
C ILE A 34 12.75 -8.35 -5.54
N GLY A 35 12.38 -7.07 -5.50
CA GLY A 35 11.22 -6.60 -4.73
C GLY A 35 10.02 -6.55 -5.66
N THR A 36 8.84 -6.88 -5.16
CA THR A 36 7.61 -6.82 -5.95
C THR A 36 6.53 -6.19 -5.10
N GLU A 37 5.86 -5.20 -5.67
CA GLU A 37 4.72 -4.55 -5.04
C GLU A 37 3.47 -4.76 -5.88
N HIS A 38 2.32 -4.91 -5.23
CA HIS A 38 1.05 -4.97 -5.94
C HIS A 38 -0.07 -4.35 -5.14
N GLU A 39 -0.96 -3.68 -5.85
CA GLU A 39 -2.17 -3.07 -5.32
C GLU A 39 -3.40 -3.85 -5.78
N LYS A 40 -4.44 -3.81 -4.96
CA LYS A 40 -5.73 -4.48 -5.23
C LYS A 40 -6.87 -3.70 -4.62
N PHE A 41 -8.03 -3.74 -5.28
CA PHE A 41 -9.24 -3.07 -4.80
C PHE A 41 -10.03 -3.99 -3.89
N GLY A 42 -10.25 -3.57 -2.65
CA GLY A 42 -11.25 -4.17 -1.76
C GLY A 42 -12.67 -3.73 -2.14
N PHE A 43 -13.65 -4.60 -1.93
CA PHE A 43 -15.07 -4.28 -2.08
C PHE A 43 -15.94 -5.13 -1.15
N ARG A 44 -17.12 -4.64 -0.78
CA ARG A 44 -18.08 -5.43 -0.01
C ARG A 44 -18.84 -6.40 -0.90
N LEU A 45 -19.06 -7.63 -0.44
CA LEU A 45 -19.69 -8.66 -1.26
C LEU A 45 -21.20 -8.43 -1.49
N ASP A 46 -21.87 -7.66 -0.63
CA ASP A 46 -23.31 -7.40 -0.67
C ASP A 46 -23.70 -6.28 -1.65
N ASP A 47 -22.89 -5.23 -1.77
CA ASP A 47 -23.22 -4.06 -2.60
C ASP A 47 -22.07 -3.56 -3.50
N LEU A 48 -20.94 -4.26 -3.49
CA LEU A 48 -19.75 -3.98 -4.29
C LEU A 48 -19.07 -2.65 -3.96
N ARG A 49 -19.49 -1.91 -2.93
CA ARG A 49 -18.87 -0.63 -2.58
C ARG A 49 -17.45 -0.84 -2.05
N PRO A 50 -16.53 0.12 -2.32
CA PRO A 50 -15.22 0.10 -1.69
C PRO A 50 -15.36 0.23 -0.16
N PRO A 51 -14.62 -0.54 0.64
CA PRO A 51 -14.65 -0.42 2.08
C PRO A 51 -14.08 0.93 2.53
N THR A 52 -14.72 1.55 3.51
CA THR A 52 -14.18 2.72 4.21
C THR A 52 -13.01 2.31 5.11
N PHE A 53 -12.24 3.27 5.61
CA PHE A 53 -11.19 2.97 6.58
C PHE A 53 -11.77 2.41 7.88
N GLU A 54 -12.79 3.09 8.42
CA GLU A 54 -13.45 2.73 9.67
C GLU A 54 -14.61 1.76 9.45
N GLY A 55 -15.10 1.20 10.57
CA GLY A 55 -16.25 0.33 10.64
C GLY A 55 -15.88 -1.14 10.81
N GLU A 56 -16.86 -1.95 11.19
CA GLU A 56 -16.68 -3.39 11.44
C GLU A 56 -16.16 -4.15 10.19
N ARG A 57 -16.51 -3.66 9.00
CA ARG A 57 -16.07 -4.18 7.70
C ARG A 57 -15.11 -3.22 6.97
N GLY A 58 -14.37 -2.42 7.74
CA GLY A 58 -13.43 -1.42 7.24
C GLY A 58 -12.02 -1.96 7.01
N ILE A 59 -11.19 -1.15 6.37
CA ILE A 59 -9.77 -1.49 6.11
C ILE A 59 -8.98 -1.66 7.42
N GLU A 60 -9.25 -0.87 8.46
CA GLU A 60 -8.54 -1.05 9.73
C GLU A 60 -8.86 -2.40 10.39
N ALA A 61 -10.11 -2.86 10.30
CA ALA A 61 -10.50 -4.18 10.80
C ALA A 61 -9.74 -5.30 10.07
N LEU A 62 -9.58 -5.17 8.75
CA LEU A 62 -8.77 -6.09 7.94
C LEU A 62 -7.29 -6.08 8.36
N LEU A 63 -6.68 -4.90 8.54
CA LEU A 63 -5.29 -4.80 9.00
C LEU A 63 -5.10 -5.44 10.37
N ARG A 64 -6.01 -5.17 11.32
CA ARG A 64 -5.98 -5.80 12.64
C ARG A 64 -6.14 -7.31 12.56
N GLY A 65 -7.04 -7.82 11.71
CA GLY A 65 -7.21 -9.26 11.52
C GLY A 65 -5.95 -9.95 10.99
N LEU A 66 -5.17 -9.29 10.12
CA LEU A 66 -3.91 -9.85 9.59
C LEU A 66 -2.81 -10.01 10.65
N THR A 67 -2.86 -9.28 11.77
CA THR A 67 -1.88 -9.41 12.85
C THR A 67 -1.78 -10.83 13.42
N ARG A 68 -2.85 -11.64 13.31
CA ARG A 68 -2.85 -13.05 13.72
C ARG A 68 -1.87 -13.93 12.93
N PHE A 69 -1.39 -13.45 11.78
CA PHE A 69 -0.37 -14.11 10.96
C PHE A 69 1.04 -13.58 11.22
N GLY A 70 1.26 -12.85 12.33
CA GLY A 70 2.58 -12.35 12.72
C GLY A 70 2.95 -10.98 12.15
N TRP A 71 2.05 -10.34 11.41
CA TRP A 71 2.19 -8.96 10.97
C TRP A 71 2.19 -7.99 12.17
N GLN A 72 3.15 -7.07 12.20
CA GLN A 72 3.28 -6.06 13.23
C GLN A 72 2.56 -4.77 12.80
N PRO A 73 1.66 -4.21 13.62
CA PRO A 73 0.94 -3.00 13.27
C PRO A 73 1.84 -1.76 13.28
N VAL A 74 1.60 -0.87 12.32
CA VAL A 74 2.15 0.49 12.30
C VAL A 74 1.00 1.46 12.49
N ASP A 75 1.04 2.16 13.61
CA ASP A 75 -0.03 3.07 14.01
C ASP A 75 0.34 4.54 13.72
N GLU A 76 -0.63 5.30 13.23
CA GLU A 76 -0.57 6.76 13.08
C GLU A 76 -1.80 7.35 13.78
N HIS A 77 -1.59 8.28 14.72
CA HIS A 77 -2.67 8.89 15.52
C HIS A 77 -3.61 7.87 16.20
N GLY A 78 -3.07 6.73 16.66
CA GLY A 78 -3.84 5.68 17.34
C GLY A 78 -4.64 4.76 16.42
N ARG A 79 -4.45 4.86 15.10
CA ARG A 79 -5.10 4.02 14.09
C ARG A 79 -4.07 3.17 13.36
N THR A 80 -4.37 1.89 13.14
CA THR A 80 -3.47 1.01 12.38
C THR A 80 -3.62 1.30 10.89
N ILE A 81 -2.56 1.82 10.28
CA ILE A 81 -2.58 2.29 8.87
C ILE A 81 -1.69 1.47 7.93
N ALA A 82 -0.84 0.62 8.48
CA ALA A 82 0.06 -0.25 7.75
C ALA A 82 0.47 -1.44 8.64
N LEU A 83 1.08 -2.45 8.03
CA LEU A 83 1.67 -3.59 8.72
C LEU A 83 3.09 -3.83 8.22
N THR A 84 3.95 -4.45 9.03
CA THR A 84 5.28 -4.91 8.62
C THR A 84 5.53 -6.35 9.06
N ARG A 85 6.30 -7.11 8.26
CA ARG A 85 6.76 -8.46 8.59
C ARG A 85 7.94 -8.82 7.69
N ASP A 86 9.05 -9.26 8.26
CA ASP A 86 10.19 -9.85 7.53
C ASP A 86 10.67 -9.04 6.30
N ASN A 87 10.79 -7.71 6.44
CA ASN A 87 11.12 -6.74 5.38
C ASN A 87 10.06 -6.53 4.28
N ALA A 88 8.88 -7.13 4.42
CA ALA A 88 7.69 -6.77 3.67
C ALA A 88 6.79 -5.81 4.48
N SER A 89 5.90 -5.11 3.79
CA SER A 89 4.87 -4.29 4.42
C SER A 89 3.55 -4.36 3.68
N VAL A 90 2.47 -4.14 4.43
CA VAL A 90 1.15 -3.86 3.87
C VAL A 90 0.87 -2.38 4.07
N THR A 91 0.52 -1.70 2.99
CA THR A 91 0.22 -0.27 3.00
C THR A 91 -1.08 0.04 2.27
N LEU A 92 -1.56 1.26 2.47
CA LEU A 92 -2.79 1.77 1.86
C LEU A 92 -2.46 2.94 0.96
N GLU A 93 -3.01 2.88 -0.25
CA GLU A 93 -3.07 3.97 -1.21
C GLU A 93 -4.27 4.92 -0.96
N PRO A 94 -4.39 6.07 -1.66
CA PRO A 94 -5.30 7.15 -1.26
C PRO A 94 -6.77 6.76 -1.06
N ALA A 95 -7.28 5.77 -1.80
CA ALA A 95 -8.65 5.29 -1.68
C ALA A 95 -8.75 3.87 -1.09
N GLY A 96 -7.72 3.40 -0.40
CA GLY A 96 -7.72 2.11 0.28
C GLY A 96 -7.40 0.94 -0.64
N GLN A 97 -6.75 1.18 -1.79
CA GLN A 97 -6.11 0.11 -2.53
C GLN A 97 -5.07 -0.53 -1.60
N PHE A 98 -5.16 -1.86 -1.49
CA PHE A 98 -4.50 -2.63 -0.45
C PHE A 98 -3.21 -3.22 -0.99
N GLU A 99 -2.10 -2.59 -0.64
CA GLU A 99 -0.80 -2.84 -1.22
C GLU A 99 -0.01 -3.84 -0.38
N LEU A 100 0.65 -4.78 -1.05
CA LEU A 100 1.82 -5.46 -0.48
C LEU A 100 3.06 -4.84 -1.13
N SER A 101 3.99 -4.37 -0.31
CA SER A 101 5.38 -4.13 -0.71
C SER A 101 6.21 -5.31 -0.19
N GLY A 102 6.63 -6.19 -1.10
CA GLY A 102 7.30 -7.45 -0.79
C GLY A 102 8.76 -7.29 -0.37
N ALA A 103 9.30 -8.32 0.28
CA ALA A 103 10.70 -8.34 0.69
C ALA A 103 11.65 -8.37 -0.53
N PRO A 104 12.91 -7.94 -0.37
CA PRO A 104 13.93 -8.10 -1.41
C PRO A 104 14.39 -9.56 -1.51
N LEU A 105 13.86 -10.30 -2.49
CA LEU A 105 14.06 -11.76 -2.63
C LEU A 105 15.09 -12.12 -3.71
N GLU A 106 15.59 -13.36 -3.69
CA GLU A 106 16.64 -13.82 -4.62
C GLU A 106 16.08 -14.39 -5.92
N THR A 107 14.86 -14.95 -5.88
CA THR A 107 14.27 -15.64 -7.03
C THR A 107 12.80 -15.29 -7.21
N ILE A 108 12.32 -15.36 -8.45
CA ILE A 108 10.90 -15.13 -8.77
C ILE A 108 9.97 -16.18 -8.12
N HIS A 109 10.48 -17.37 -7.80
CA HIS A 109 9.71 -18.41 -7.10
C HIS A 109 9.42 -18.01 -5.65
N GLN A 110 10.37 -17.34 -4.99
CA GLN A 110 10.16 -16.77 -3.66
C GLN A 110 9.12 -15.64 -3.73
N THR A 111 9.23 -14.75 -4.72
CA THR A 111 8.24 -13.68 -4.96
C THR A 111 6.83 -14.27 -5.15
N CYS A 112 6.70 -15.30 -5.98
CA CYS A 112 5.42 -15.97 -6.21
C CYS A 112 4.86 -16.57 -4.91
N SER A 113 5.72 -17.18 -4.09
CA SER A 113 5.33 -17.76 -2.80
C SER A 113 4.90 -16.71 -1.78
N GLU A 114 5.58 -15.55 -1.76
CA GLU A 114 5.24 -14.41 -0.90
C GLU A 114 3.87 -13.82 -1.28
N VAL A 115 3.63 -13.59 -2.57
CA VAL A 115 2.36 -13.08 -3.08
C VAL A 115 1.23 -14.06 -2.77
N ASP A 116 1.40 -15.37 -3.02
CA ASP A 116 0.40 -16.39 -2.70
C ASP A 116 0.08 -16.43 -1.19
N GLY A 117 1.11 -16.39 -0.34
CA GLY A 117 0.96 -16.33 1.10
C GLY A 117 0.14 -15.13 1.55
N HIS A 118 0.49 -13.94 1.06
CA HIS A 118 -0.23 -12.71 1.35
C HIS A 118 -1.70 -12.78 0.89
N LEU A 119 -1.97 -13.26 -0.32
CA LEU A 119 -3.34 -13.39 -0.84
C LEU A 119 -4.19 -14.36 -0.02
N ARG A 120 -3.61 -15.48 0.43
CA ARG A 120 -4.30 -16.43 1.32
C ARG A 120 -4.65 -15.81 2.68
N GLU A 121 -3.71 -15.10 3.29
CA GLU A 121 -3.92 -14.41 4.58
C GLU A 121 -5.00 -13.33 4.45
N VAL A 122 -4.91 -12.49 3.42
CA VAL A 122 -5.91 -11.45 3.13
C VAL A 122 -7.28 -12.07 2.91
N LYS A 123 -7.37 -13.13 2.09
CA LYS A 123 -8.65 -13.80 1.83
C LYS A 123 -9.28 -14.35 3.11
N ALA A 124 -8.50 -15.01 3.97
CA ALA A 124 -9.01 -15.59 5.21
C ALA A 124 -9.68 -14.54 6.11
N VAL A 125 -9.09 -13.34 6.24
CA VAL A 125 -9.69 -12.26 7.03
C VAL A 125 -10.82 -11.56 6.27
N ALA A 126 -10.64 -11.33 4.97
CA ALA A 126 -11.65 -10.65 4.14
C ALA A 126 -12.97 -11.43 4.09
N ASP A 127 -12.93 -12.76 4.01
CA ASP A 127 -14.12 -13.61 4.03
C ASP A 127 -14.92 -13.43 5.33
N GLU A 128 -14.26 -13.34 6.48
CA GLU A 128 -14.89 -13.08 7.80
C GLU A 128 -15.57 -11.70 7.86
N LEU A 129 -15.02 -10.73 7.13
CA LEU A 129 -15.52 -9.35 7.05
C LEU A 129 -16.55 -9.13 5.93
N GLY A 130 -16.84 -10.16 5.12
CA GLY A 130 -17.70 -10.02 3.93
C GLY A 130 -17.10 -9.11 2.86
N LEU A 131 -15.78 -9.13 2.72
CA LEU A 131 -15.02 -8.37 1.72
C LEU A 131 -14.47 -9.30 0.63
N GLY A 132 -14.44 -8.79 -0.60
CA GLY A 132 -13.71 -9.36 -1.73
C GLY A 132 -12.57 -8.45 -2.16
N PHE A 133 -11.63 -9.01 -2.93
CA PHE A 133 -10.54 -8.27 -3.57
C PHE A 133 -10.48 -8.60 -5.07
N PHE A 134 -10.20 -7.60 -5.89
CA PHE A 134 -9.93 -7.81 -7.32
C PHE A 134 -8.72 -7.01 -7.79
N GLY A 135 -7.95 -7.59 -8.70
CA GLY A 135 -6.77 -6.98 -9.33
C GLY A 135 -7.10 -6.47 -10.73
N MET A 136 -7.20 -5.16 -10.89
CA MET A 136 -7.37 -4.49 -12.19
C MET A 136 -6.63 -3.16 -12.17
N GLY A 137 -6.12 -2.72 -13.32
CA GLY A 137 -5.41 -1.44 -13.40
C GLY A 137 -6.27 -0.20 -13.12
N PHE A 138 -7.60 -0.31 -13.26
CA PHE A 138 -8.55 0.77 -12.99
C PHE A 138 -9.86 0.26 -12.37
N GLN A 139 -10.44 1.03 -11.46
CA GLN A 139 -11.74 0.74 -10.82
C GLN A 139 -12.87 0.81 -11.86
N PRO A 140 -13.54 -0.32 -12.20
CA PRO A 140 -14.44 -0.38 -13.34
C PRO A 140 -15.87 0.12 -13.05
N LYS A 141 -16.28 0.26 -11.79
CA LYS A 141 -17.69 0.46 -11.40
C LYS A 141 -17.97 1.84 -10.81
N TRP A 142 -17.13 2.31 -9.90
CA TRP A 142 -17.44 3.47 -9.07
C TRP A 142 -16.87 4.77 -9.62
N SER A 143 -17.62 5.85 -9.44
CA SER A 143 -17.16 7.18 -9.80
C SER A 143 -16.00 7.61 -8.89
N ARG A 144 -15.30 8.68 -9.28
CA ARG A 144 -14.26 9.27 -8.43
C ARG A 144 -14.82 9.67 -7.06
N ASP A 145 -16.04 10.18 -6.98
CA ASP A 145 -16.63 10.70 -5.75
C ASP A 145 -17.14 9.59 -4.82
N ASP A 146 -17.46 8.41 -5.37
CA ASP A 146 -17.85 7.23 -4.60
C ASP A 146 -16.68 6.54 -3.89
N MET A 147 -15.43 6.82 -4.30
CA MET A 147 -14.24 6.23 -3.69
C MET A 147 -13.91 6.90 -2.34
N PRO A 148 -13.51 6.15 -1.30
CA PRO A 148 -13.17 6.73 0.00
C PRO A 148 -11.82 7.45 -0.04
N TRP A 149 -11.46 8.08 1.07
CA TRP A 149 -10.13 8.62 1.32
C TRP A 149 -9.55 7.96 2.58
N MET A 150 -8.31 7.49 2.49
CA MET A 150 -7.59 6.96 3.65
C MET A 150 -7.07 8.12 4.51
N PRO A 151 -7.08 7.97 5.85
CA PRO A 151 -6.78 9.06 6.78
C PRO A 151 -5.27 9.29 6.95
N LYS A 152 -4.54 9.59 5.85
CA LYS A 152 -3.11 9.88 5.87
C LYS A 152 -2.87 11.34 5.46
N GLY A 153 -2.16 12.09 6.30
CA GLY A 153 -1.97 13.54 6.10
C GLY A 153 -1.38 13.91 4.73
N ARG A 154 -0.46 13.08 4.20
CA ARG A 154 0.15 13.28 2.87
C ARG A 154 -0.86 13.35 1.74
N TYR A 155 -1.97 12.60 1.83
CA TYR A 155 -2.97 12.55 0.77
C TYR A 155 -3.83 13.79 0.69
N GLN A 156 -4.02 14.50 1.80
CA GLN A 156 -4.71 15.79 1.78
C GLN A 156 -3.96 16.80 0.91
N ILE A 157 -2.64 16.91 1.10
CA ILE A 157 -1.78 17.80 0.31
C ILE A 157 -1.87 17.46 -1.18
N MET A 158 -1.72 16.17 -1.52
CA MET A 158 -1.77 15.72 -2.91
C MET A 158 -3.14 15.94 -3.54
N ARG A 159 -4.24 15.67 -2.81
CA ARG A 159 -5.61 15.89 -3.29
C ARG A 159 -5.86 17.34 -3.68
N ASP A 160 -5.37 18.27 -2.88
CA ASP A 160 -5.57 19.71 -3.12
C ASP A 160 -4.63 20.24 -4.22
N TYR A 161 -3.52 19.55 -4.49
CA TYR A 161 -2.53 19.94 -5.51
C TYR A 161 -2.84 19.36 -6.90
N MET A 162 -3.25 18.10 -7.02
CA MET A 162 -3.42 17.41 -8.31
C MET A 162 -4.29 18.18 -9.32
N PRO A 163 -5.42 18.81 -8.94
CA PRO A 163 -6.22 19.62 -9.86
C PRO A 163 -5.48 20.81 -10.48
N LYS A 164 -4.41 21.29 -9.84
CA LYS A 164 -3.62 22.44 -10.31
C LYS A 164 -2.66 22.07 -11.44
N VAL A 165 -2.36 20.78 -11.61
CA VAL A 165 -1.34 20.29 -12.56
C VAL A 165 -1.90 19.30 -13.60
N GLY A 166 -3.17 18.90 -13.50
CA GLY A 166 -3.82 18.07 -14.50
C GLY A 166 -5.22 17.58 -14.10
N GLY A 167 -5.95 16.97 -15.04
CA GLY A 167 -7.34 16.52 -14.82
C GLY A 167 -7.51 15.11 -14.23
N LEU A 168 -6.46 14.28 -14.32
CA LEU A 168 -6.54 12.83 -14.01
C LEU A 168 -5.75 12.42 -12.75
N GLY A 169 -5.03 13.35 -12.10
CA GLY A 169 -4.23 13.01 -10.91
C GLY A 169 -5.06 12.42 -9.76
N LEU A 170 -6.30 12.91 -9.58
CA LEU A 170 -7.22 12.34 -8.59
C LEU A 170 -7.74 10.95 -8.97
N ASP A 171 -7.82 10.62 -10.27
CA ASP A 171 -8.20 9.27 -10.69
C ASP A 171 -7.05 8.29 -10.51
N MET A 172 -5.82 8.70 -10.81
CA MET A 172 -4.64 7.92 -10.46
C MET A 172 -4.62 7.62 -8.95
N MET A 173 -4.84 8.63 -8.11
CA MET A 173 -4.85 8.42 -6.67
C MET A 173 -5.96 7.47 -6.18
N LYS A 174 -7.19 7.60 -6.71
CA LYS A 174 -8.36 6.92 -6.14
C LYS A 174 -8.79 5.66 -6.88
N ARG A 175 -8.42 5.50 -8.14
CA ARG A 175 -9.05 4.55 -9.07
C ARG A 175 -8.06 3.72 -9.86
N THR A 176 -6.76 3.79 -9.63
CA THR A 176 -5.80 2.84 -10.24
C THR A 176 -5.23 1.85 -9.23
N CYS A 177 -4.76 0.72 -9.74
CA CYS A 177 -3.86 -0.20 -9.06
C CYS A 177 -2.68 -0.55 -9.98
N THR A 178 -1.53 -0.92 -9.43
CA THR A 178 -0.36 -1.40 -10.18
C THR A 178 0.21 -2.73 -9.66
N VAL A 179 1.10 -3.32 -10.47
CA VAL A 179 2.09 -4.32 -10.05
C VAL A 179 3.45 -3.79 -10.52
N GLN A 180 4.43 -3.68 -9.63
CA GLN A 180 5.75 -3.10 -9.93
C GLN A 180 6.90 -3.92 -9.35
#